data_AF-A0AAU7AQ60-F1
#
_entry.id   AF-A0AAU7AQ60-F1
#
_cell.length_a   1.000
_cell.length_b   1.000
_cell.length_c   1.000
_cell.angle_alpha   90.00
_cell.angle_beta   90.00
_cell.angle_gamma   90.00
#
_symmetry.space_group_name_H-M   'P 1'
#
loop_
_entity.id
_entity.type
_entity.pdbx_description
1 polymer ?
#
loop_
_entity_poly.entity_id
_entity_poly.type
_entity_poly.pdbx_seq_one_letter_code
_entity_poly.pdbx_strand_id
1 'polypeptide(L)'
;MSVPDTPLAAEPAAGALVRLAERAGTDLPTLFAARALTATRLDARRTALRGLPHDRDTAVVLCGSWGRGEVTSASDDDWWVLVDGPARPQVQPLPAAVALALDEVPPGTEGLFGTVAFRDDLRDQIGLAADTNANFTRRMLLVLESVAVTGQPAWSAARRAVLAGYLDDRSRDYRPPRFFLNDIVRYWRTITVDFEGKDRSRGGDGWGLRAAKLRTSRKLLFASGLLPILECHRLQAHEMLDALAADFAAPATDRIAAAFLRYDAIDLGIRVLAAYDRVLTLLGDPEVRRHLIELTDDGAARSVAFTELRSLAAQLQSGLLSLLFDDRRLAPVVREYAIF
;
A
#
# COMPACT_ATOMS: atom_id res chain seq x y z
N MET A 1 19.91 25.98 25.21
CA MET A 1 18.54 26.53 25.18
C MET A 1 17.81 25.87 24.01
N SER A 2 16.97 24.86 24.29
CA SER A 2 16.12 24.28 23.26
C SER A 2 15.07 25.31 22.85
N VAL A 3 15.01 25.60 21.56
CA VAL A 3 13.83 26.22 20.95
C VAL A 3 12.67 25.25 21.21
N PRO A 4 11.51 25.71 21.73
CA PRO A 4 10.35 24.85 21.81
C PRO A 4 9.93 24.48 20.39
N ASP A 5 9.99 23.19 20.05
CA ASP A 5 9.44 22.68 18.79
C ASP A 5 7.96 23.10 18.74
N THR A 6 7.62 23.97 17.80
CA THR A 6 6.23 24.28 17.46
C THR A 6 5.50 22.96 17.23
N PRO A 7 4.32 22.72 17.85
CA PRO A 7 3.57 21.49 17.62
C PRO A 7 3.33 21.32 16.13
N LEU A 8 3.91 20.28 15.52
CA LEU A 8 3.59 19.92 14.13
C LEU A 8 2.10 19.62 14.07
N ALA A 9 1.35 20.48 13.38
CA ALA A 9 -0.09 20.34 13.22
C ALA A 9 -0.40 18.95 12.62
N ALA A 10 -1.33 18.24 13.23
CA ALA A 10 -1.81 16.95 12.73
C ALA A 10 -2.73 17.17 11.53
N GLU A 11 -2.16 17.53 10.38
CA GLU A 11 -2.91 17.50 9.13
C GLU A 11 -3.21 16.04 8.75
N PRO A 12 -4.44 15.74 8.29
CA PRO A 12 -4.85 14.38 7.94
C PRO A 12 -4.08 13.87 6.72
N ALA A 13 -3.77 12.58 6.66
CA ALA A 13 -3.11 12.03 5.48
C ALA A 13 -3.95 12.23 4.20
N ALA A 14 -5.27 12.03 4.28
CA ALA A 14 -6.18 12.23 3.16
C ALA A 14 -6.04 13.63 2.52
N GLY A 15 -5.84 13.67 1.21
CA GLY A 15 -5.67 14.89 0.43
C GLY A 15 -4.27 15.51 0.52
N ALA A 16 -3.34 14.92 1.28
CA ALA A 16 -2.00 15.48 1.45
C ALA A 16 -1.20 15.52 0.14
N LEU A 17 -1.48 14.63 -0.83
CA LEU A 17 -0.83 14.70 -2.14
C LEU A 17 -1.15 16.02 -2.84
N VAL A 18 -2.43 16.42 -2.82
CA VAL A 18 -2.90 17.68 -3.43
C VAL A 18 -2.27 18.87 -2.71
N ARG A 19 -2.32 18.88 -1.36
CA ARG A 19 -1.72 19.97 -0.57
C ARG A 19 -0.23 20.13 -0.80
N LEU A 20 0.51 19.02 -0.95
CA LEU A 20 1.94 19.06 -1.25
C LEU A 20 2.20 19.64 -2.64
N ALA A 21 1.47 19.19 -3.66
CA ALA A 21 1.57 19.70 -5.02
C ALA A 21 1.28 21.22 -5.11
N GLU A 22 0.21 21.66 -4.43
CA GLU A 22 -0.17 23.08 -4.33
C GLU A 22 0.93 23.91 -3.65
N ARG A 23 1.44 23.48 -2.49
CA ARG A 23 2.49 24.20 -1.76
C ARG A 23 3.81 24.24 -2.52
N ALA A 24 4.12 23.21 -3.29
CA ALA A 24 5.32 23.15 -4.12
C ALA A 24 5.16 23.85 -5.49
N GLY A 25 3.94 24.26 -5.86
CA GLY A 25 3.66 24.81 -7.19
C GLY A 25 4.00 23.86 -8.34
N THR A 26 3.91 22.54 -8.12
CA THR A 26 4.29 21.50 -9.10
C THR A 26 3.15 20.51 -9.28
N ASP A 27 2.76 20.26 -10.53
CA ASP A 27 1.69 19.32 -10.86
C ASP A 27 2.18 17.87 -10.91
N LEU A 28 1.26 16.92 -10.69
CA LEU A 28 1.47 15.47 -10.71
C LEU A 28 0.41 14.82 -11.62
N PRO A 29 0.47 15.08 -12.94
CA PRO A 29 -0.64 14.84 -13.85
C PRO A 29 -1.01 13.35 -13.95
N THR A 30 -0.03 12.45 -13.91
CA THR A 30 -0.29 11.01 -14.04
C THR A 30 -0.99 10.47 -12.79
N LEU A 31 -0.54 10.87 -11.60
CA LEU A 31 -1.13 10.51 -10.32
C LEU A 31 -2.56 11.03 -10.21
N PHE A 32 -2.81 12.28 -10.57
CA PHE A 32 -4.16 12.85 -10.53
C PHE A 32 -5.08 12.22 -11.57
N ALA A 33 -4.60 11.96 -12.79
CA ALA A 33 -5.37 11.22 -13.79
C ALA A 33 -5.69 9.79 -13.33
N ALA A 34 -4.73 9.08 -12.72
CA ALA A 34 -4.94 7.74 -12.20
C ALA A 34 -5.95 7.71 -11.03
N ARG A 35 -5.95 8.72 -10.16
CA ARG A 35 -6.97 8.87 -9.10
C ARG A 35 -8.36 9.04 -9.67
N ALA A 36 -8.52 9.94 -10.65
CA ALA A 36 -9.80 10.16 -11.31
C ALA A 36 -10.32 8.90 -12.02
N LEU A 37 -9.42 8.19 -12.71
CA LEU A 37 -9.76 6.91 -13.36
C LEU A 37 -10.14 5.84 -12.34
N THR A 38 -9.41 5.75 -11.22
CA THR A 38 -9.72 4.81 -10.13
C THR A 38 -11.11 5.07 -9.58
N ALA A 39 -11.46 6.33 -9.28
CA ALA A 39 -12.78 6.69 -8.78
C ALA A 39 -13.90 6.29 -9.77
N THR A 40 -13.72 6.63 -11.05
CA THR A 40 -14.68 6.29 -12.12
C THR A 40 -14.89 4.79 -12.24
N ARG A 41 -13.79 4.02 -12.23
CA ARG A 41 -13.87 2.56 -12.36
C ARG A 41 -14.41 1.88 -11.10
N LEU A 42 -14.15 2.42 -9.91
CA LEU A 42 -14.76 1.92 -8.66
C LEU A 42 -16.28 2.05 -8.71
N ASP A 43 -16.81 3.16 -9.23
CA ASP A 43 -18.25 3.35 -9.38
C ASP A 43 -18.86 2.38 -10.39
N ALA A 44 -18.13 2.05 -11.46
CA ALA A 44 -18.54 0.98 -12.38
C ALA A 44 -18.60 -0.39 -11.68
N ARG A 45 -17.58 -0.77 -10.89
CA ARG A 45 -17.58 -2.04 -10.13
C ARG A 45 -18.66 -2.09 -9.06
N ARG A 46 -18.91 -0.97 -8.36
CA ARG A 46 -20.04 -0.82 -7.42
C ARG A 46 -21.37 -1.08 -8.10
N THR A 47 -21.53 -0.60 -9.33
CA THR A 47 -22.75 -0.79 -10.12
C THR A 47 -22.89 -2.26 -10.53
N ALA A 48 -21.83 -2.88 -11.04
CA ALA A 48 -21.82 -4.28 -11.45
C ALA A 48 -22.15 -5.25 -10.30
N LEU A 49 -21.65 -4.98 -9.09
CA LEU A 49 -21.84 -5.85 -7.93
C LEU A 49 -23.14 -5.60 -7.14
N ARG A 50 -23.88 -4.52 -7.44
CA ARG A 50 -25.05 -4.08 -6.66
C ARG A 50 -26.15 -5.14 -6.57
N GLY A 51 -26.33 -5.94 -7.61
CA GLY A 51 -27.39 -6.94 -7.71
C GLY A 51 -27.07 -8.28 -7.02
N LEU A 52 -25.84 -8.48 -6.55
CA LEU A 52 -25.45 -9.74 -5.93
C LEU A 52 -26.00 -9.83 -4.49
N PRO A 53 -26.40 -11.03 -4.03
CA PRO A 53 -26.68 -11.27 -2.62
C PRO A 53 -25.44 -10.95 -1.77
N HIS A 54 -25.64 -10.28 -0.63
CA HIS A 54 -24.56 -9.93 0.31
C HIS A 54 -24.98 -10.27 1.72
N ASP A 55 -24.09 -10.91 2.48
CA ASP A 55 -24.22 -10.97 3.93
C ASP A 55 -23.94 -9.58 4.52
N ARG A 56 -24.48 -9.30 5.72
CA ARG A 56 -24.28 -8.00 6.38
C ARG A 56 -22.83 -7.76 6.81
N ASP A 57 -22.09 -8.83 7.06
CA ASP A 57 -20.73 -8.84 7.55
C ASP A 57 -19.70 -9.12 6.44
N THR A 58 -20.08 -8.99 5.17
CA THR A 58 -19.16 -9.18 4.04
C THR A 58 -18.90 -7.90 3.27
N ALA A 59 -17.73 -7.87 2.63
CA ALA A 59 -17.31 -6.82 1.71
C ALA A 59 -16.59 -7.44 0.51
N VAL A 60 -16.92 -7.00 -0.70
CA VAL A 60 -16.02 -7.22 -1.85
C VAL A 60 -14.99 -6.11 -1.83
N VAL A 61 -13.71 -6.48 -1.77
CA VAL A 61 -12.61 -5.53 -1.68
C VAL A 61 -11.70 -5.68 -2.88
N LEU A 62 -11.20 -4.56 -3.39
CA LEU A 62 -10.16 -4.50 -4.41
C LEU A 62 -8.85 -4.04 -3.76
N CYS A 63 -7.74 -4.61 -4.22
CA CYS A 63 -6.41 -4.37 -3.67
C CYS A 63 -5.46 -3.76 -4.72
N GLY A 64 -4.23 -3.45 -4.30
CA GLY A 64 -3.19 -3.02 -5.24
C GLY A 64 -3.45 -1.63 -5.79
N SER A 65 -3.39 -1.47 -7.12
CA SER A 65 -3.58 -0.14 -7.76
C SER A 65 -4.91 0.50 -7.40
N TRP A 66 -5.94 -0.30 -7.10
CA TRP A 66 -7.24 0.18 -6.61
C TRP A 66 -7.15 0.92 -5.28
N GLY A 67 -6.58 0.29 -4.26
CA GLY A 67 -6.42 0.92 -2.95
C GLY A 67 -5.38 2.04 -2.93
N ARG A 68 -4.40 2.02 -3.85
CA ARG A 68 -3.42 3.11 -4.00
C ARG A 68 -3.94 4.30 -4.81
N GLY A 69 -5.08 4.18 -5.50
CA GLY A 69 -5.58 5.25 -6.38
C GLY A 69 -4.77 5.40 -7.67
N GLU A 70 -4.18 4.31 -8.15
CA GLU A 70 -3.19 4.26 -9.24
C GLU A 70 -3.66 3.39 -10.42
N VAL A 71 -4.97 3.22 -10.60
CA VAL A 71 -5.50 2.40 -11.69
C VAL A 71 -5.09 2.97 -13.05
N THR A 72 -4.60 2.09 -13.92
CA THR A 72 -4.30 2.36 -15.33
C THR A 72 -5.08 1.41 -16.24
N SER A 73 -4.96 1.58 -17.56
CA SER A 73 -5.58 0.68 -18.54
C SER A 73 -5.14 -0.79 -18.38
N ALA A 74 -3.92 -1.04 -17.89
CA ALA A 74 -3.32 -2.36 -17.70
C ALA A 74 -3.32 -2.83 -16.23
N SER A 75 -4.23 -2.32 -15.41
CA SER A 75 -4.44 -2.78 -14.03
C SER A 75 -5.42 -3.94 -13.99
N ASP A 76 -5.11 -4.93 -13.17
CA ASP A 76 -5.94 -6.10 -12.92
C ASP A 76 -6.94 -5.82 -11.78
N ASP A 77 -8.03 -6.58 -11.73
CA ASP A 77 -9.02 -6.52 -10.64
C ASP A 77 -8.62 -7.53 -9.55
N ASP A 78 -7.60 -7.18 -8.75
CA ASP A 78 -7.16 -8.00 -7.62
C ASP A 78 -8.16 -7.91 -6.46
N TRP A 79 -9.15 -8.81 -6.42
CA TRP A 79 -10.24 -8.80 -5.43
C TRP A 79 -10.30 -10.05 -4.54
N TRP A 80 -10.98 -9.93 -3.40
CA TRP A 80 -11.53 -11.06 -2.63
C TRP A 80 -12.80 -10.66 -1.88
N VAL A 81 -13.52 -11.64 -1.34
CA VAL A 81 -14.63 -11.42 -0.41
C VAL A 81 -14.09 -11.46 1.01
N LEU A 82 -14.14 -10.32 1.70
CA LEU A 82 -13.76 -10.18 3.10
C LEU A 82 -14.98 -10.43 3.99
N VAL A 83 -14.82 -11.24 5.03
CA VAL A 83 -15.81 -11.48 6.07
C VAL A 83 -15.30 -10.86 7.37
N ASP A 84 -16.08 -9.97 7.98
CA ASP A 84 -15.83 -9.45 9.32
C ASP A 84 -16.28 -10.44 10.41
N GLY A 85 -15.54 -11.54 10.54
CA GLY A 85 -15.84 -12.59 11.50
C GLY A 85 -15.02 -13.86 11.27
N PRO A 86 -15.43 -14.98 11.89
CA PRO A 86 -14.71 -16.25 11.83
C PRO A 86 -14.96 -16.98 10.51
N ALA A 87 -14.06 -17.94 10.22
CA ALA A 87 -14.19 -18.87 9.11
C ALA A 87 -15.54 -19.60 9.12
N ARG A 88 -16.23 -19.59 7.98
CA ARG A 88 -17.52 -20.27 7.79
C ARG A 88 -17.70 -20.81 6.37
N PRO A 89 -18.51 -21.87 6.19
CA PRO A 89 -18.66 -22.52 4.89
C PRO A 89 -19.52 -21.76 3.88
N GLN A 90 -20.44 -20.90 4.34
CA GLN A 90 -21.39 -20.17 3.49
C GLN A 90 -21.13 -18.67 3.58
N VAL A 91 -20.81 -18.04 2.46
CA VAL A 91 -20.48 -16.63 2.35
C VAL A 91 -21.12 -16.05 1.10
N GLN A 92 -21.83 -14.93 1.24
CA GLN A 92 -22.37 -14.15 0.14
C GLN A 92 -21.69 -12.77 0.06
N PRO A 93 -21.32 -12.28 -1.13
CA PRO A 93 -21.52 -12.90 -2.44
C PRO A 93 -20.59 -14.09 -2.66
N LEU A 94 -21.05 -15.07 -3.44
CA LEU A 94 -20.20 -16.18 -3.89
C LEU A 94 -19.04 -15.64 -4.74
N PRO A 95 -17.78 -16.07 -4.53
CA PRO A 95 -16.66 -15.64 -5.36
C PRO A 95 -16.89 -15.84 -6.87
N ALA A 96 -17.52 -16.94 -7.27
CA ALA A 96 -17.87 -17.18 -8.68
C ALA A 96 -18.83 -16.13 -9.25
N ALA A 97 -19.78 -15.62 -8.45
CA ALA A 97 -20.70 -14.58 -8.88
C ALA A 97 -20.00 -13.21 -8.97
N VAL A 98 -19.05 -12.94 -8.07
CA VAL A 98 -18.21 -11.73 -8.15
C VAL A 98 -17.33 -11.78 -9.40
N ALA A 99 -16.70 -12.92 -9.70
CA ALA A 99 -15.88 -13.09 -10.89
C ALA A 99 -16.68 -12.81 -12.18
N LEU A 100 -17.89 -13.36 -12.29
CA LEU A 100 -18.77 -13.15 -13.43
C LEU A 100 -19.20 -11.69 -13.56
N ALA A 101 -19.49 -11.01 -12.45
CA ALA A 101 -19.88 -9.61 -12.46
C ALA A 101 -18.73 -8.64 -12.77
N LEU A 102 -17.47 -9.08 -12.61
CA LEU A 102 -16.27 -8.29 -12.91
C LEU A 102 -15.63 -8.69 -14.25
N ASP A 103 -16.47 -9.11 -15.21
CA ASP A 103 -16.10 -9.47 -16.59
C ASP A 103 -15.07 -10.60 -16.71
N GLU A 104 -15.06 -11.54 -15.75
CA GLU A 104 -14.16 -12.71 -15.71
C GLU A 104 -12.67 -12.39 -15.84
N VAL A 105 -12.24 -11.12 -15.68
CA VAL A 105 -10.81 -10.79 -15.65
C VAL A 105 -10.23 -11.57 -14.48
N PRO A 106 -9.40 -12.61 -14.73
CA PRO A 106 -8.92 -13.43 -13.66
C PRO A 106 -8.06 -12.54 -12.78
N PRO A 107 -8.26 -12.54 -11.46
CA PRO A 107 -7.37 -11.78 -10.60
C PRO A 107 -5.96 -12.38 -10.67
N GLY A 108 -4.95 -11.69 -10.13
CA GLY A 108 -3.56 -12.14 -10.21
C GLY A 108 -3.39 -13.63 -9.88
N THR A 109 -2.56 -14.33 -10.66
CA THR A 109 -2.47 -15.81 -10.75
C THR A 109 -1.95 -16.54 -9.50
N GLU A 110 -1.86 -15.88 -8.35
CA GLU A 110 -1.10 -16.37 -7.18
C GLU A 110 -1.98 -16.92 -6.03
N GLY A 111 -3.23 -17.30 -6.28
CA GLY A 111 -4.10 -17.94 -5.28
C GLY A 111 -4.48 -17.05 -4.07
N LEU A 112 -4.07 -15.78 -4.09
CA LEU A 112 -4.39 -14.76 -3.11
C LEU A 112 -5.78 -14.17 -3.32
N PHE A 113 -6.20 -14.07 -4.58
CA PHE A 113 -7.39 -13.35 -5.01
C PHE A 113 -8.45 -14.30 -5.55
N GLY A 114 -9.67 -13.79 -5.75
CA GLY A 114 -10.81 -14.58 -6.22
C GLY A 114 -11.37 -15.54 -5.16
N THR A 115 -11.00 -15.35 -3.89
CA THR A 115 -11.36 -16.24 -2.78
C THR A 115 -12.06 -15.47 -1.65
N VAL A 116 -12.31 -16.16 -0.54
CA VAL A 116 -12.80 -15.56 0.71
C VAL A 116 -11.65 -15.40 1.69
N ALA A 117 -11.65 -14.31 2.45
CA ALA A 117 -10.76 -14.08 3.59
C ALA A 117 -11.58 -13.72 4.83
N PHE A 118 -11.19 -14.24 5.99
CA PHE A 118 -11.89 -14.03 7.26
C PHE A 118 -11.05 -13.15 8.17
N ARG A 119 -11.67 -12.13 8.78
CA ARG A 119 -10.97 -11.20 9.66
C ARG A 119 -10.29 -11.90 10.83
N ASP A 120 -10.92 -12.89 11.44
CA ASP A 120 -10.34 -13.58 12.60
C ASP A 120 -9.07 -14.35 12.20
N ASP A 121 -9.01 -14.95 11.01
CA ASP A 121 -7.77 -15.57 10.49
C ASP A 121 -6.67 -14.53 10.22
N LEU A 122 -7.05 -13.36 9.70
CA LEU A 122 -6.10 -12.28 9.45
C LEU A 122 -5.54 -11.73 10.77
N ARG A 123 -6.38 -11.53 11.78
CA ARG A 123 -6.03 -10.89 13.06
C ARG A 123 -5.38 -11.86 14.05
N ASP A 124 -5.95 -13.05 14.25
CA ASP A 124 -5.61 -13.89 15.39
C ASP A 124 -4.41 -14.80 15.10
N GLN A 125 -3.98 -14.88 13.83
CA GLN A 125 -2.82 -15.66 13.42
C GLN A 125 -1.52 -14.84 13.30
N ILE A 126 -1.51 -13.53 13.58
CA ILE A 126 -0.33 -12.67 13.36
C ILE A 126 0.91 -13.25 14.06
N GLY A 127 1.93 -13.63 13.27
CA GLY A 127 3.19 -14.16 13.80
C GLY A 127 3.15 -15.60 14.32
N LEU A 128 2.02 -16.31 14.20
CA LEU A 128 1.89 -17.72 14.59
C LEU A 128 2.24 -18.67 13.44
N ALA A 129 2.31 -19.97 13.74
CA ALA A 129 2.63 -21.00 12.74
C ALA A 129 1.61 -21.05 11.58
N ALA A 130 0.35 -20.67 11.83
CA ALA A 130 -0.69 -20.59 10.81
C ALA A 130 -0.67 -19.27 10.01
N ASP A 131 0.26 -18.34 10.29
CA ASP A 131 0.46 -17.11 9.54
C ASP A 131 1.19 -17.35 8.20
N THR A 132 0.56 -18.14 7.33
CA THR A 132 1.11 -18.47 6.01
C THR A 132 1.44 -17.20 5.22
N ASN A 133 2.39 -17.27 4.27
CA ASN A 133 2.70 -16.13 3.38
C ASN A 133 1.44 -15.60 2.68
N ALA A 134 0.47 -16.46 2.37
CA ALA A 134 -0.81 -16.04 1.81
C ALA A 134 -1.63 -15.21 2.80
N ASN A 135 -1.86 -15.70 4.03
CA ASN A 135 -2.59 -14.97 5.07
C ASN A 135 -1.92 -13.63 5.41
N PHE A 136 -0.60 -13.67 5.58
CA PHE A 136 0.21 -12.48 5.85
C PHE A 136 0.10 -11.45 4.73
N THR A 137 0.25 -11.87 3.46
CA THR A 137 0.11 -10.97 2.31
C THR A 137 -1.30 -10.38 2.26
N ARG A 138 -2.35 -11.19 2.47
CA ARG A 138 -3.73 -10.68 2.50
C ARG A 138 -3.95 -9.62 3.58
N ARG A 139 -3.39 -9.84 4.78
CA ARG A 139 -3.46 -8.87 5.88
C ARG A 139 -2.78 -7.56 5.52
N MET A 140 -1.59 -7.62 4.94
CA MET A 140 -0.85 -6.43 4.54
C MET A 140 -1.57 -5.65 3.43
N LEU A 141 -2.10 -6.33 2.43
CA LEU A 141 -2.93 -5.73 1.39
C LEU A 141 -4.20 -5.08 1.97
N LEU A 142 -4.90 -5.75 2.90
CA LEU A 142 -6.06 -5.20 3.58
C LEU A 142 -5.73 -3.86 4.26
N VAL A 143 -4.62 -3.78 4.98
CA VAL A 143 -4.26 -2.58 5.74
C VAL A 143 -3.63 -1.50 4.87
N LEU A 144 -2.79 -1.87 3.90
CA LEU A 144 -1.94 -0.93 3.16
C LEU A 144 -2.52 -0.46 1.85
N GLU A 145 -3.33 -1.26 1.15
CA GLU A 145 -3.76 -0.95 -0.21
C GLU A 145 -5.06 -1.63 -0.62
N SER A 146 -6.05 -1.69 0.27
CA SER A 146 -7.40 -2.16 -0.07
C SER A 146 -8.43 -1.04 -0.06
N VAL A 147 -9.47 -1.23 -0.87
CA VAL A 147 -10.66 -0.38 -0.92
C VAL A 147 -11.91 -1.26 -1.04
N ALA A 148 -12.96 -0.94 -0.29
CA ALA A 148 -14.22 -1.64 -0.41
C ALA A 148 -14.98 -1.18 -1.66
N VAL A 149 -15.42 -2.16 -2.45
CA VAL A 149 -16.38 -1.95 -3.54
C VAL A 149 -17.79 -2.04 -2.98
N THR A 150 -18.06 -3.07 -2.20
CA THR A 150 -19.32 -3.25 -1.45
C THR A 150 -19.01 -3.50 0.03
N GLY A 151 -20.01 -3.39 0.91
CA GLY A 151 -19.82 -3.75 2.32
C GLY A 151 -18.87 -2.83 3.09
N GLN A 152 -18.90 -1.53 2.83
CA GLN A 152 -18.06 -0.53 3.50
C GLN A 152 -18.00 -0.69 5.05
N PRO A 153 -19.11 -0.96 5.77
CA PRO A 153 -19.06 -1.18 7.21
C PRO A 153 -18.22 -2.40 7.61
N ALA A 154 -18.40 -3.54 6.93
CA ALA A 154 -17.66 -4.77 7.20
C ALA A 154 -16.16 -4.61 6.91
N TRP A 155 -15.81 -3.97 5.79
CA TRP A 155 -14.41 -3.65 5.49
C TRP A 155 -13.77 -2.75 6.54
N SER A 156 -14.46 -1.67 6.93
CA SER A 156 -13.94 -0.72 7.92
C SER A 156 -13.79 -1.37 9.29
N ALA A 157 -14.76 -2.18 9.72
CA ALA A 157 -14.71 -2.91 10.99
C ALA A 157 -13.58 -3.94 10.99
N ALA A 158 -13.45 -4.73 9.92
CA ALA A 158 -12.42 -5.75 9.82
C ALA A 158 -11.01 -5.15 9.80
N ARG A 159 -10.79 -4.09 9.01
CA ARG A 159 -9.49 -3.39 8.95
C ARG A 159 -9.13 -2.75 10.29
N ARG A 160 -10.10 -2.17 11.00
CA ARG A 160 -9.90 -1.63 12.35
C ARG A 160 -9.58 -2.73 13.38
N ALA A 161 -10.23 -3.90 13.28
CA ALA A 161 -9.95 -5.04 14.16
C ALA A 161 -8.54 -5.61 13.95
N VAL A 162 -8.06 -5.68 12.70
CA VAL A 162 -6.67 -6.06 12.38
C VAL A 162 -5.68 -5.06 12.97
N LEU A 163 -5.91 -3.76 12.79
CA LEU A 163 -5.07 -2.71 13.40
C LEU A 163 -5.06 -2.82 14.93
N ALA A 164 -6.22 -3.04 15.56
CA ALA A 164 -6.31 -3.25 17.00
C ALA A 164 -5.55 -4.51 17.47
N GLY A 165 -5.50 -5.56 16.65
CA GLY A 165 -4.68 -6.75 16.93
C GLY A 165 -3.18 -6.47 17.02
N TYR A 166 -2.69 -5.45 16.31
CA TYR A 166 -1.30 -5.00 16.44
C TYR A 166 -1.06 -4.05 17.62
N LEU A 167 -2.10 -3.37 18.09
CA LEU A 167 -2.06 -2.36 19.14
C LEU A 167 -2.53 -2.92 20.49
N ASP A 168 -2.25 -4.20 20.78
CA ASP A 168 -2.61 -4.82 22.06
C ASP A 168 -2.06 -4.03 23.28
N ASP A 169 -2.38 -4.49 24.49
CA ASP A 169 -2.00 -3.85 25.76
C ASP A 169 -0.48 -3.61 25.95
N ARG A 170 0.37 -4.04 25.00
CA ARG A 170 1.81 -3.77 24.99
C ARG A 170 2.19 -2.47 24.30
N SER A 171 1.26 -1.81 23.60
CA SER A 171 1.50 -0.49 23.02
C SER A 171 1.76 0.52 24.13
N ARG A 172 2.74 1.41 23.92
CA ARG A 172 3.19 2.38 24.93
C ARG A 172 3.07 3.78 24.39
N ASP A 173 2.70 4.72 25.26
CA ASP A 173 2.70 6.15 24.95
C ASP A 173 4.02 6.58 24.33
N TYR A 174 3.92 7.41 23.29
CA TYR A 174 5.03 8.06 22.60
C TYR A 174 6.07 7.10 22.04
N ARG A 175 5.63 5.91 21.61
CA ARG A 175 6.50 4.91 20.96
C ARG A 175 5.81 4.25 19.77
N PRO A 176 6.53 3.98 18.67
CA PRO A 176 6.01 3.14 17.61
C PRO A 176 5.56 1.77 18.14
N PRO A 177 4.38 1.24 17.74
CA PRO A 177 3.94 -0.10 18.11
C PRO A 177 4.84 -1.13 17.43
N ARG A 178 5.83 -1.64 18.17
CA ARG A 178 6.89 -2.52 17.65
C ARG A 178 6.35 -3.77 16.97
N PHE A 179 5.24 -4.33 17.46
CA PHE A 179 4.65 -5.51 16.86
C PHE A 179 4.20 -5.24 15.42
N PHE A 180 3.50 -4.12 15.19
CA PHE A 180 3.11 -3.71 13.84
C PHE A 180 4.31 -3.33 12.98
N LEU A 181 5.23 -2.55 13.55
CA LEU A 181 6.43 -2.09 12.86
C LEU A 181 7.24 -3.27 12.31
N ASN A 182 7.43 -4.30 13.14
CA ASN A 182 8.15 -5.52 12.76
C ASN A 182 7.44 -6.28 11.65
N ASP A 183 6.10 -6.35 11.65
CA ASP A 183 5.35 -7.06 10.61
C ASP A 183 5.38 -6.29 9.27
N ILE A 184 5.40 -4.95 9.29
CA ILE A 184 5.62 -4.12 8.08
C ILE A 184 7.03 -4.31 7.52
N VAL A 185 8.06 -4.37 8.38
CA VAL A 185 9.43 -4.67 7.96
C VAL A 185 9.53 -6.10 7.42
N ARG A 186 8.91 -7.07 8.10
CA ARG A 186 8.79 -8.46 7.62
C ARG A 186 8.15 -8.50 6.24
N TYR A 187 7.09 -7.72 5.99
CA TYR A 187 6.36 -7.72 4.72
C TYR A 187 7.26 -7.27 3.56
N TRP A 188 8.03 -6.19 3.78
CA TRP A 188 9.01 -5.74 2.81
C TRP A 188 10.05 -6.83 2.50
N ARG A 189 10.59 -7.47 3.55
CA ARG A 189 11.57 -8.56 3.37
C ARG A 189 10.95 -9.75 2.64
N THR A 190 9.74 -10.16 2.98
CA THR A 190 9.00 -11.23 2.28
C THR A 190 8.83 -10.91 0.81
N ILE A 191 8.35 -9.71 0.45
CA ILE A 191 8.22 -9.31 -0.96
C ILE A 191 9.57 -9.39 -1.70
N THR A 192 10.66 -8.92 -1.07
CA THR A 192 11.99 -8.93 -1.71
C THR A 192 12.53 -10.35 -1.90
N VAL A 193 12.30 -11.26 -0.95
CA VAL A 193 12.72 -12.66 -1.05
C VAL A 193 11.83 -13.42 -2.05
N ASP A 194 10.52 -13.17 -2.05
CA ASP A 194 9.57 -13.77 -2.99
C ASP A 194 9.88 -13.34 -4.43
N PHE A 195 10.36 -12.12 -4.64
CA PHE A 195 10.81 -11.67 -5.96
C PHE A 195 11.90 -12.60 -6.51
N GLU A 196 12.95 -12.86 -5.72
CA GLU A 196 14.06 -13.76 -6.09
C GLU A 196 13.58 -15.22 -6.27
N GLY A 197 12.73 -15.69 -5.35
CA GLY A 197 12.16 -17.04 -5.43
C GLY A 197 11.34 -17.27 -6.70
N LYS A 198 10.46 -16.32 -7.04
CA LYS A 198 9.63 -16.36 -8.26
C LYS A 198 10.46 -16.22 -9.52
N ASP A 199 11.54 -15.46 -9.47
CA ASP A 199 12.42 -15.32 -10.62
C ASP A 199 13.08 -16.63 -11.02
N ARG A 200 13.60 -17.37 -10.02
CA ARG A 200 14.15 -18.71 -10.20
C ARG A 200 13.10 -19.69 -10.74
N SER A 201 11.86 -19.64 -10.23
CA SER A 201 10.81 -20.57 -10.67
C SER A 201 10.27 -20.27 -12.07
N ARG A 202 10.32 -19.00 -12.50
CA ARG A 202 9.79 -18.54 -13.79
C ARG A 202 10.86 -18.44 -14.89
N GLY A 203 12.12 -18.75 -14.58
CA GLY A 203 13.22 -18.67 -15.55
C GLY A 203 13.42 -17.26 -16.12
N GLY A 204 13.18 -16.22 -15.31
CA GLY A 204 13.30 -14.82 -15.74
C GLY A 204 12.08 -14.22 -16.44
N ASP A 205 10.98 -14.96 -16.63
CA ASP A 205 9.77 -14.42 -17.26
C ASP A 205 9.19 -13.22 -16.48
N GLY A 206 8.90 -12.14 -17.22
CA GLY A 206 8.42 -10.87 -16.68
C GLY A 206 9.37 -10.21 -15.67
N TRP A 207 10.66 -10.55 -15.65
CA TRP A 207 11.64 -10.03 -14.69
C TRP A 207 11.66 -8.51 -14.70
N GLY A 208 11.77 -7.87 -15.87
CA GLY A 208 11.93 -6.42 -15.98
C GLY A 208 10.77 -5.64 -15.35
N LEU A 209 9.53 -6.02 -15.64
CA LEU A 209 8.34 -5.41 -15.05
C LEU A 209 8.26 -5.65 -13.54
N ARG A 210 8.57 -6.87 -13.07
CA ARG A 210 8.56 -7.19 -11.64
C ARG A 210 9.64 -6.41 -10.88
N ALA A 211 10.83 -6.29 -11.45
CA ALA A 211 11.95 -5.55 -10.89
C ALA A 211 11.67 -4.05 -10.83
N ALA A 212 11.05 -3.49 -11.88
CA ALA A 212 10.58 -2.10 -11.89
C ALA A 212 9.59 -1.85 -10.74
N LYS A 213 8.51 -2.64 -10.65
CA LYS A 213 7.50 -2.52 -9.58
C LYS A 213 8.09 -2.69 -8.18
N LEU A 214 9.04 -3.61 -7.98
CA LEU A 214 9.71 -3.81 -6.69
C LEU A 214 10.49 -2.55 -6.26
N ARG A 215 11.23 -1.95 -7.19
CA ARG A 215 12.07 -0.77 -6.94
C ARG A 215 11.28 0.51 -6.73
N THR A 216 10.03 0.54 -7.19
CA THR A 216 9.16 1.72 -7.17
C THR A 216 7.91 1.51 -6.31
N SER A 217 6.78 1.06 -6.87
CA SER A 217 5.48 1.03 -6.20
C SER A 217 5.47 0.20 -4.92
N ARG A 218 6.16 -0.95 -4.89
CA ARG A 218 6.25 -1.77 -3.65
C ARG A 218 7.10 -1.12 -2.57
N LYS A 219 8.16 -0.39 -2.96
CA LYS A 219 9.00 0.38 -2.04
C LYS A 219 8.23 1.57 -1.46
N LEU A 220 7.47 2.27 -2.31
CA LEU A 220 6.59 3.36 -1.88
C LEU A 220 5.51 2.84 -0.93
N LEU A 221 4.88 1.70 -1.24
CA LEU A 221 3.91 1.05 -0.37
C LEU A 221 4.52 0.73 1.00
N PHE A 222 5.70 0.13 1.04
CA PHE A 222 6.42 -0.13 2.29
C PHE A 222 6.67 1.16 3.09
N ALA A 223 7.23 2.20 2.45
CA ALA A 223 7.46 3.48 3.11
C ALA A 223 6.15 4.11 3.62
N SER A 224 5.07 3.99 2.86
CA SER A 224 3.76 4.51 3.23
C SER A 224 3.13 3.79 4.42
N GLY A 225 3.54 2.53 4.69
CA GLY A 225 3.15 1.81 5.89
C GLY A 225 4.06 2.06 7.07
N LEU A 226 5.36 2.23 6.81
CA LEU A 226 6.36 2.52 7.82
C LEU A 226 6.13 3.89 8.50
N LEU A 227 5.85 4.93 7.70
CA LEU A 227 5.76 6.30 8.19
C LEU A 227 4.66 6.47 9.26
N PRO A 228 3.37 6.16 9.04
CA PRO A 228 2.33 6.31 10.07
C PRO A 228 2.65 5.58 11.39
N ILE A 229 3.29 4.41 11.30
CA ILE A 229 3.68 3.62 12.48
C ILE A 229 4.78 4.32 13.27
N LEU A 230 5.80 4.86 12.59
CA LEU A 230 6.86 5.64 13.25
C LEU A 230 6.29 6.90 13.90
N GLU A 231 5.28 7.53 13.30
CA GLU A 231 4.62 8.74 13.83
C GLU A 231 3.89 8.51 15.14
N CYS A 232 3.59 7.26 15.51
CA CYS A 232 3.04 6.92 16.82
C CYS A 232 3.98 7.31 17.98
N HIS A 233 5.26 7.63 17.72
CA HIS A 233 6.13 8.24 18.74
C HIS A 233 5.61 9.58 19.28
N ARG A 234 4.63 10.19 18.62
CA ARG A 234 4.00 11.47 18.98
C ARG A 234 2.66 11.30 19.70
N LEU A 235 2.16 10.07 19.85
CA LEU A 235 0.81 9.76 20.28
C LEU A 235 0.80 9.03 21.61
N GLN A 236 -0.23 9.26 22.41
CA GLN A 236 -0.56 8.36 23.53
C GLN A 236 -1.13 7.06 22.97
N ALA A 237 -0.96 5.95 23.71
CA ALA A 237 -1.35 4.61 23.26
C ALA A 237 -2.84 4.53 22.87
N HIS A 238 -3.70 5.22 23.61
CA HIS A 238 -5.14 5.24 23.36
C HIS A 238 -5.53 5.99 22.07
N GLU A 239 -4.67 6.86 21.54
CA GLU A 239 -4.91 7.64 20.31
C GLU A 239 -4.45 6.88 19.06
N MET A 240 -3.54 5.91 19.20
CA MET A 240 -2.87 5.25 18.08
C MET A 240 -3.85 4.53 17.14
N LEU A 241 -4.87 3.88 17.66
CA LEU A 241 -5.82 3.13 16.82
C LEU A 241 -6.58 4.03 15.87
N ASP A 242 -7.10 5.15 16.37
CA ASP A 242 -7.86 6.10 15.54
C ASP A 242 -6.93 6.83 14.56
N ALA A 243 -5.74 7.24 15.00
CA ALA A 243 -4.75 7.87 14.14
C ALA A 243 -4.31 6.95 12.99
N LEU A 244 -3.93 5.70 13.29
CA LEU A 244 -3.53 4.72 12.28
C LEU A 244 -4.70 4.35 11.37
N ALA A 245 -5.90 4.17 11.91
CA ALA A 245 -7.08 3.86 11.09
C ALA A 245 -7.35 4.97 10.06
N ALA A 246 -7.24 6.23 10.47
CA ALA A 246 -7.37 7.39 9.59
C ALA A 246 -6.24 7.48 8.56
N ASP A 247 -4.98 7.33 8.97
CA ASP A 247 -3.83 7.42 8.07
C ASP A 247 -3.86 6.31 7.00
N PHE A 248 -4.07 5.05 7.41
CA PHE A 248 -4.13 3.92 6.49
C PHE A 248 -5.40 3.93 5.61
N ALA A 249 -6.40 4.77 5.89
CA ALA A 249 -7.55 4.97 4.99
C ALA A 249 -7.19 5.85 3.79
N ALA A 250 -6.09 6.61 3.89
CA ALA A 250 -5.57 7.40 2.79
C ALA A 250 -4.68 6.55 1.85
N PRO A 251 -4.70 6.83 0.54
CA PRO A 251 -3.79 6.22 -0.43
C PRO A 251 -2.32 6.30 -0.02
N ALA A 252 -1.49 5.38 -0.50
CA ALA A 252 -0.07 5.33 -0.17
C ALA A 252 0.66 6.65 -0.46
N THR A 253 0.32 7.31 -1.57
CA THR A 253 0.91 8.61 -1.96
C THR A 253 0.49 9.76 -1.05
N ASP A 254 -0.73 9.73 -0.50
CA ASP A 254 -1.20 10.69 0.51
C ASP A 254 -0.42 10.53 1.82
N ARG A 255 -0.24 9.30 2.31
CA ARG A 255 0.54 9.03 3.53
C ARG A 255 1.99 9.52 3.42
N ILE A 256 2.60 9.31 2.27
CA ILE A 256 3.96 9.81 1.96
C ILE A 256 3.98 11.34 1.95
N ALA A 257 3.05 11.97 1.23
CA ALA A 257 2.96 13.43 1.15
C ALA A 257 2.73 14.06 2.53
N ALA A 258 1.88 13.45 3.36
CA ALA A 258 1.59 13.91 4.71
C ALA A 258 2.83 13.93 5.60
N ALA A 259 3.70 12.90 5.48
CA ALA A 259 4.97 12.89 6.20
C ALA A 259 5.88 14.03 5.73
N PHE A 260 6.07 14.23 4.43
CA PHE A 260 6.89 15.34 3.92
C PHE A 260 6.36 16.71 4.35
N LEU A 261 5.04 16.92 4.31
CA LEU A 261 4.41 18.15 4.80
C LEU A 261 4.66 18.34 6.30
N ARG A 262 4.50 17.29 7.09
CA ARG A 262 4.67 17.32 8.54
C ARG A 262 6.09 17.67 8.94
N TYR A 263 7.08 17.18 8.21
CA TYR A 263 8.48 17.49 8.47
C TYR A 263 8.99 18.74 7.73
N ASP A 264 8.11 19.55 7.14
CA ASP A 264 8.46 20.75 6.39
C ASP A 264 9.49 20.50 5.27
N ALA A 265 9.39 19.32 4.65
CA ALA A 265 10.29 18.84 3.61
C ALA A 265 9.61 18.89 2.23
N ILE A 266 8.93 20.00 1.92
CA ILE A 266 8.07 20.18 0.75
C ILE A 266 8.84 19.91 -0.55
N ASP A 267 9.98 20.57 -0.75
CA ASP A 267 10.82 20.43 -1.95
C ASP A 267 11.32 18.99 -2.15
N LEU A 268 11.62 18.29 -1.06
CA LEU A 268 12.06 16.90 -1.13
C LEU A 268 10.89 15.98 -1.47
N GLY A 269 9.75 16.19 -0.81
CA GLY A 269 8.55 15.40 -1.01
C GLY A 269 8.01 15.51 -2.43
N ILE A 270 7.98 16.72 -3.00
CA ILE A 270 7.49 16.91 -4.36
C ILE A 270 8.44 16.25 -5.37
N ARG A 271 9.76 16.30 -5.18
CA ARG A 271 10.72 15.58 -6.04
C ARG A 271 10.51 14.07 -5.99
N VAL A 272 10.27 13.52 -4.80
CA VAL A 272 9.97 12.09 -4.62
C VAL A 272 8.68 11.73 -5.37
N LEU A 273 7.60 12.48 -5.17
CA LEU A 273 6.31 12.15 -5.79
C LEU A 273 6.27 12.46 -7.29
N ALA A 274 7.01 13.45 -7.79
CA ALA A 274 7.19 13.68 -9.22
C ALA A 274 8.00 12.55 -9.89
N ALA A 275 9.04 12.03 -9.22
CA ALA A 275 9.73 10.84 -9.71
C ALA A 275 8.78 9.62 -9.76
N TYR A 276 7.88 9.48 -8.78
CA TYR A 276 6.87 8.43 -8.80
C TYR A 276 5.81 8.64 -9.89
N ASP A 277 5.37 9.87 -10.11
CA ASP A 277 4.44 10.23 -11.20
C ASP A 277 5.00 9.78 -12.55
N ARG A 278 6.28 10.10 -12.81
CA ARG A 278 6.98 9.68 -14.03
C ARG A 278 7.10 8.15 -14.14
N VAL A 279 7.35 7.45 -13.03
CA VAL A 279 7.33 5.98 -13.01
C VAL A 279 5.96 5.46 -13.44
N LEU A 280 4.87 6.03 -12.92
CA LEU A 280 3.52 5.63 -13.32
C LEU A 280 3.26 5.91 -14.80
N THR A 281 3.78 7.02 -15.35
CA THR A 281 3.69 7.29 -16.79
C THR A 281 4.34 6.17 -17.58
N LEU A 282 5.58 5.79 -17.24
CA LEU A 282 6.32 4.72 -17.92
C LEU A 282 5.64 3.35 -17.78
N LEU A 283 5.08 3.03 -16.61
CA LEU A 283 4.40 1.75 -16.39
C LEU A 283 3.00 1.69 -17.01
N GLY A 284 2.41 2.85 -17.30
CA GLY A 284 1.14 3.00 -18.00
C GLY A 284 1.27 2.96 -19.53
N ASP A 285 2.47 3.17 -20.07
CA ASP A 285 2.75 3.07 -21.50
C ASP A 285 2.78 1.59 -21.96
N PRO A 286 1.91 1.18 -22.91
CA PRO A 286 1.85 -0.19 -23.40
C PRO A 286 3.15 -0.71 -24.04
N GLU A 287 3.90 0.16 -24.74
CA GLU A 287 5.14 -0.23 -25.40
C GLU A 287 6.25 -0.45 -24.38
N VAL A 288 6.39 0.48 -23.44
CA VAL A 288 7.34 0.34 -22.32
C VAL A 288 6.99 -0.91 -21.51
N ARG A 289 5.71 -1.14 -21.22
CA ARG A 289 5.28 -2.31 -20.44
C ARG A 289 5.61 -3.62 -21.17
N ARG A 290 5.30 -3.73 -22.46
CA ARG A 290 5.66 -4.91 -23.27
C ARG A 290 7.17 -5.14 -23.28
N HIS A 291 7.94 -4.09 -23.52
CA HIS A 291 9.41 -4.15 -23.46
C HIS A 291 9.91 -4.65 -22.09
N LEU A 292 9.32 -4.19 -20.98
CA LEU A 292 9.68 -4.62 -19.63
C LEU A 292 9.26 -6.07 -19.32
N ILE A 293 8.21 -6.59 -19.95
CA ILE A 293 7.80 -7.99 -19.81
C ILE A 293 8.82 -8.91 -20.49
N GLU A 294 9.31 -8.52 -21.66
CA GLU A 294 10.29 -9.27 -22.44
C GLU A 294 11.74 -9.08 -21.93
N LEU A 295 11.98 -8.06 -21.10
CA LEU A 295 13.31 -7.70 -20.61
C LEU A 295 13.85 -8.72 -19.59
N THR A 296 15.04 -9.25 -19.88
CA THR A 296 15.85 -10.06 -18.97
C THR A 296 16.86 -9.21 -18.19
N ASP A 297 17.40 -9.76 -17.10
CA ASP A 297 18.40 -9.08 -16.25
C ASP A 297 19.65 -8.67 -17.06
N ASP A 298 20.17 -9.56 -17.90
CA ASP A 298 21.34 -9.29 -18.76
C ASP A 298 21.10 -8.12 -19.75
N GLY A 299 19.85 -7.92 -20.17
CA GLY A 299 19.44 -6.83 -21.05
C GLY A 299 19.24 -5.50 -20.34
N ALA A 300 19.13 -5.51 -19.01
CA ALA A 300 18.68 -4.37 -18.21
C ALA A 300 19.56 -3.12 -18.37
N ALA A 301 20.87 -3.30 -18.44
CA ALA A 301 21.83 -2.20 -18.56
C ALA A 301 21.79 -1.50 -19.93
N ARG A 302 21.28 -2.17 -20.97
CA ARG A 302 21.14 -1.62 -22.33
C ARG A 302 19.75 -1.04 -22.59
N SER A 303 18.79 -1.32 -21.72
CA SER A 303 17.42 -0.84 -21.82
C SER A 303 17.32 0.61 -21.34
N VAL A 304 17.03 1.53 -22.27
CA VAL A 304 16.83 2.96 -21.96
C VAL A 304 15.69 3.14 -20.94
N ALA A 305 14.54 2.51 -21.19
CA ALA A 305 13.38 2.61 -20.31
C ALA A 305 13.66 2.05 -18.91
N PHE A 306 14.38 0.92 -18.80
CA PHE A 306 14.72 0.35 -17.50
C PHE A 306 15.77 1.19 -16.76
N THR A 307 16.72 1.78 -17.49
CA THR A 307 17.72 2.69 -16.92
C THR A 307 17.07 3.96 -16.37
N GLU A 308 16.10 4.53 -17.08
CA GLU A 308 15.29 5.66 -16.59
C GLU A 308 14.52 5.26 -15.32
N LEU A 309 13.81 4.11 -15.34
CA LEU A 309 13.10 3.59 -14.16
C LEU A 309 14.03 3.38 -12.95
N ARG A 310 15.25 2.88 -13.18
CA ARG A 310 16.27 2.73 -12.12
C ARG A 310 16.70 4.06 -11.55
N SER A 311 16.89 5.08 -12.40
CA SER A 311 17.23 6.44 -11.96
C SER A 311 16.11 7.03 -11.10
N LEU A 312 14.86 6.95 -11.56
CA LEU A 312 13.69 7.41 -10.80
C LEU A 312 13.54 6.65 -9.47
N ALA A 313 13.74 5.33 -9.48
CA ALA A 313 13.72 4.52 -8.26
C ALA A 313 14.83 4.89 -7.26
N ALA A 314 15.99 5.34 -7.74
CA ALA A 314 17.08 5.83 -6.91
C ALA A 314 16.73 7.20 -6.30
N GLN A 315 16.10 8.10 -7.07
CA GLN A 315 15.60 9.38 -6.58
C GLN A 315 14.54 9.19 -5.49
N LEU A 316 13.56 8.30 -5.73
CA LEU A 316 12.55 7.89 -4.75
C LEU A 316 13.21 7.42 -3.45
N GLN A 317 14.16 6.48 -3.55
CA GLN A 317 14.86 5.95 -2.40
C GLN A 317 15.65 7.02 -1.65
N SER A 318 16.40 7.86 -2.38
CA SER A 318 17.22 8.92 -1.78
C SER A 318 16.36 9.88 -0.97
N GLY A 319 15.25 10.36 -1.54
CA GLY A 319 14.39 11.30 -0.81
C GLY A 319 13.66 10.68 0.38
N LEU A 320 13.26 9.41 0.30
CA LEU A 320 12.72 8.68 1.45
C LEU A 320 13.76 8.48 2.55
N LEU A 321 15.01 8.15 2.19
CA LEU A 321 16.10 8.02 3.15
C LEU A 321 16.45 9.36 3.81
N SER A 322 16.47 10.46 3.05
CA SER A 322 16.70 11.78 3.64
C SER A 322 15.62 12.16 4.64
N LEU A 323 14.34 11.89 4.34
CA LEU A 323 13.27 12.09 5.30
C LEU A 323 13.48 11.25 6.58
N LEU A 324 13.79 9.96 6.42
CA LEU A 324 13.89 9.01 7.53
C LEU A 324 15.14 9.17 8.39
N PHE A 325 16.29 9.53 7.80
CA PHE A 325 17.60 9.44 8.47
C PHE A 325 18.32 10.78 8.67
N ASP A 326 17.89 11.84 7.96
CA ASP A 326 18.51 13.16 8.05
C ASP A 326 17.63 14.20 8.77
N ASP A 327 16.30 14.02 8.83
CA ASP A 327 15.43 14.90 9.64
C ASP A 327 15.70 14.70 11.14
N ARG A 328 15.94 15.80 11.86
CA ARG A 328 16.37 15.78 13.27
C ARG A 328 15.33 15.20 14.23
N ARG A 329 14.04 15.21 13.86
CA ARG A 329 12.93 14.74 14.68
C ARG A 329 12.62 13.28 14.37
N LEU A 330 12.66 12.87 13.11
CA LEU A 330 12.36 11.49 12.70
C LEU A 330 13.56 10.53 12.82
N ALA A 331 14.77 11.00 12.53
CA ALA A 331 15.97 10.15 12.52
C ALA A 331 16.26 9.44 13.85
N PRO A 332 16.10 10.05 15.04
CA PRO A 332 16.28 9.35 16.30
C PRO A 332 15.31 8.16 16.45
N VAL A 333 14.04 8.35 16.07
CA VAL A 333 13.00 7.31 16.12
C VAL A 333 13.33 6.18 15.14
N VAL A 334 13.70 6.51 13.91
CA VAL A 334 14.09 5.50 12.93
C VAL A 334 15.30 4.69 13.40
N ARG A 335 16.33 5.35 13.95
CA ARG A 335 17.53 4.67 14.45
C ARG A 335 17.24 3.77 15.65
N GLU A 336 16.31 4.15 16.51
CA GLU A 336 15.94 3.38 17.68
C GLU A 336 15.04 2.18 17.34
N TYR A 337 14.10 2.32 16.40
CA TYR A 337 13.01 1.36 16.22
C TYR A 337 13.03 0.59 14.89
N ALA A 338 13.69 1.08 13.83
CA ALA A 338 13.51 0.51 12.48
C ALA A 338 14.30 -0.79 12.23
N ILE A 339 15.31 -1.10 13.06
CA ILE A 339 16.18 -2.28 12.87
C ILE A 339 16.12 -3.27 14.04
N PHE A 340 16.18 -2.79 15.29
CA PHE A 340 16.32 -3.62 16.50
C PHE A 340 15.16 -3.46 17.49
#